data_AF-B3C5H9-F1
#
_entry.id   AF-B3C5H9-F1
#
_cell.length_a   1.000
_cell.length_b   1.000
_cell.length_c   1.000
_cell.angle_alpha   90.00
_cell.angle_beta   90.00
_cell.angle_gamma   90.00
#
_symmetry.space_group_name_H-M   'P 1'
#
loop_
_entity.id
_entity.type
_entity.pdbx_description
1 polymer ?
#
loop_
_entity_poly.entity_id
_entity_poly.type
_entity_poly.pdbx_seq_one_letter_code
_entity_poly.pdbx_strand_id
1 'polypeptide(L)'
;MGSIKKDILGGVSGKVGTIVGVHWKSNYYIRAHAAKVSNPRTPKQQEQRGKFAMAFSFLRIIKPFIRIGYKEFTGEKSAYNAAMSYMLKKVILNKGKEKMFLTGRIIAARAMQKTQT
;
A
#
# COMPACT_ATOMS: atom_id res chain seq x y z
N MET A 1 11.89 13.38 -17.32
CA MET A 1 11.49 14.51 -18.18
C MET A 1 9.98 14.61 -18.19
N GLY A 2 9.39 15.80 -18.10
CA GLY A 2 7.95 15.99 -18.26
C GLY A 2 7.54 15.95 -19.73
N SER A 3 6.35 15.45 -20.03
CA SER A 3 5.78 15.38 -21.39
C SER A 3 4.31 15.78 -21.36
N ILE A 4 3.88 16.51 -22.39
CA ILE A 4 2.47 16.83 -22.67
C ILE A 4 2.05 15.87 -23.77
N LYS A 5 1.12 14.95 -23.46
CA LYS A 5 0.78 13.83 -24.35
C LYS A 5 -0.46 14.07 -25.23
N LYS A 6 -1.20 15.17 -25.04
CA LYS A 6 -2.51 15.41 -25.69
C LYS A 6 -2.68 16.88 -26.11
N ASP A 7 -1.98 17.33 -27.14
CA ASP A 7 -2.13 18.68 -27.72
C ASP A 7 -2.02 19.83 -26.68
N ILE A 8 -2.34 21.06 -27.09
CA ILE A 8 -2.17 22.27 -26.27
C ILE A 8 -3.08 22.30 -25.02
N LEU A 9 -4.19 21.57 -25.04
CA LEU A 9 -5.13 21.42 -23.92
C LEU A 9 -4.86 20.16 -23.06
N GLY A 10 -3.76 19.46 -23.33
CA GLY A 10 -3.40 18.21 -22.68
C GLY A 10 -2.84 18.39 -21.29
N GLY A 11 -3.21 17.49 -20.39
CA GLY A 11 -2.63 17.44 -19.06
C GLY A 11 -1.13 17.15 -19.07
N VAL A 12 -0.40 17.84 -18.18
CA VAL A 12 1.06 17.69 -18.02
C VAL A 12 1.37 16.44 -17.20
N SER A 13 2.34 15.64 -17.64
CA SER A 13 2.82 14.47 -16.89
C SER A 13 4.33 14.54 -16.69
N GLY A 14 4.80 14.40 -15.45
CA GLY A 14 6.21 14.44 -15.10
C GLY A 14 6.71 15.83 -14.72
N LYS A 15 8.03 15.98 -14.59
CA LYS A 15 8.69 17.20 -14.11
C LYS A 15 8.90 18.22 -15.24
N VAL A 16 8.34 19.41 -15.08
CA VAL A 16 8.55 20.58 -15.94
C VAL A 16 9.01 21.73 -15.03
N GLY A 17 10.31 22.01 -15.02
CA GLY A 17 10.90 23.01 -14.12
C GLY A 17 10.67 22.70 -12.63
N THR A 18 10.17 23.69 -11.89
CA THR A 18 9.81 23.61 -10.45
C THR A 18 8.49 22.86 -10.22
N ILE A 19 7.79 22.47 -11.29
CA ILE A 19 6.44 21.95 -11.24
C ILE A 19 6.44 20.48 -11.68
N VAL A 20 5.57 19.67 -11.08
CA VAL A 20 5.35 18.27 -11.46
C VAL A 20 3.88 18.09 -11.81
N GLY A 21 3.62 17.74 -13.07
CA GLY A 21 2.30 17.32 -13.54
C GLY A 21 2.04 15.87 -13.17
N VAL A 22 0.91 15.61 -12.52
CA VAL A 22 0.51 14.27 -12.10
C VAL A 22 -0.85 13.94 -12.71
N HIS A 23 -0.92 12.75 -13.31
CA HIS A 23 -2.16 12.16 -13.75
C HIS A 23 -2.60 11.12 -12.74
N TRP A 24 -3.78 11.29 -12.17
CA TRP A 24 -4.37 10.30 -11.27
C TRP A 24 -5.82 10.03 -11.65
N LYS A 25 -6.11 8.76 -11.92
CA LYS A 25 -7.40 8.30 -12.46
C LYS A 25 -7.76 9.09 -13.73
N SER A 26 -8.73 10.00 -13.64
CA SER A 26 -9.20 10.83 -14.78
C SER A 26 -8.80 12.30 -14.67
N ASN A 27 -8.12 12.70 -13.59
CA ASN A 27 -7.82 14.10 -13.32
C ASN A 27 -6.33 14.37 -13.48
N TYR A 28 -6.02 15.52 -14.08
CA TYR A 28 -4.68 16.07 -14.11
C TYR A 28 -4.58 17.16 -13.07
N TYR A 29 -3.55 17.10 -12.24
CA TYR A 29 -3.26 18.16 -11.29
C TYR A 29 -1.78 18.46 -11.27
N ILE A 30 -1.49 19.66 -10.84
CA ILE A 30 -0.16 20.23 -10.84
C ILE A 30 0.26 20.42 -9.38
N ARG A 31 1.48 19.99 -9.04
CA ARG A 31 2.05 20.23 -7.71
C ARG A 31 3.44 20.85 -7.81
N ALA A 32 3.79 21.66 -6.82
CA ALA A 32 5.16 22.13 -6.67
C ALA A 32 6.10 20.96 -6.37
N HIS A 33 7.29 20.98 -6.96
CA HIS A 33 8.35 20.06 -6.62
C HIS A 33 8.81 20.34 -5.18
N ALA A 34 8.93 19.30 -4.36
CA ALA A 34 9.45 19.45 -3.01
C ALA A 34 10.91 19.94 -3.05
N ALA A 35 11.21 21.07 -2.43
CA ALA A 35 12.57 21.67 -2.45
C ALA A 35 13.62 20.75 -1.80
N LYS A 36 13.23 20.00 -0.76
CA LYS A 36 14.08 19.03 -0.07
C LYS A 36 13.22 17.88 0.42
N VAL A 37 13.57 16.65 0.05
CA VAL A 37 12.96 15.44 0.61
C VAL A 37 13.96 14.84 1.58
N SER A 38 13.68 14.94 2.88
CA SER A 38 14.45 14.20 3.88
C SER A 38 13.91 12.77 3.93
N ASN A 39 14.76 11.79 3.66
CA ASN A 39 14.46 10.37 3.86
C ASN A 39 15.29 9.87 5.05
N PRO A 40 14.99 10.31 6.27
CA PRO A 40 15.75 9.88 7.43
C PRO A 40 15.58 8.37 7.57
N ARG A 41 16.69 7.67 7.78
CA ARG A 41 16.72 6.21 7.97
C ARG A 41 16.83 5.89 9.45
N THR A 42 15.93 6.45 10.26
CA THR A 42 15.95 6.17 11.71
C THR A 42 15.68 4.68 11.98
N PRO A 43 16.23 4.08 13.04
CA PRO A 43 16.01 2.66 13.34
C PRO A 43 14.53 2.27 13.42
N LYS A 44 13.70 3.11 14.06
CA LYS A 44 12.25 2.92 14.15
C LYS A 44 11.58 2.91 12.76
N GLN A 45 11.99 3.80 11.86
CA GLN A 45 11.47 3.82 10.48
C GLN A 45 11.91 2.60 9.67
N GLN A 46 13.15 2.13 9.87
CA GLN A 46 13.65 0.91 9.22
C GLN A 46 12.88 -0.32 9.69
N GLU A 47 12.58 -0.42 10.98
CA GLU A 47 11.78 -1.52 11.53
C GLU A 47 10.38 -1.57 10.90
N GLN A 48 9.71 -0.42 10.77
CA GLN A 48 8.40 -0.34 10.12
C GLN A 48 8.47 -0.71 8.63
N ARG A 49 9.50 -0.25 7.92
CA ARG A 49 9.75 -0.65 6.53
C ARG A 49 9.99 -2.15 6.40
N GLY A 50 10.75 -2.74 7.33
CA GLY A 50 11.00 -4.18 7.38
C GLY A 50 9.73 -4.99 7.60
N LYS A 51 8.86 -4.54 8.52
CA LYS A 51 7.53 -5.13 8.74
C LYS A 51 6.67 -5.09 7.48
N PHE A 52 6.65 -3.94 6.81
CA PHE A 52 5.91 -3.76 5.56
C PHE A 52 6.47 -4.63 4.42
N ALA A 53 7.79 -4.69 4.27
CA ALA A 53 8.45 -5.50 3.25
C ALA A 53 8.17 -7.00 3.44
N MET A 54 8.26 -7.48 4.68
CA MET A 54 7.93 -8.87 5.02
C MET A 54 6.48 -9.20 4.70
N ALA A 55 5.58 -8.30 5.08
CA ALA A 55 4.16 -8.47 4.84
C ALA A 55 3.84 -8.51 3.34
N PHE A 56 4.44 -7.59 2.60
CA PHE A 56 4.28 -7.51 1.16
C PHE A 56 4.81 -8.77 0.45
N SER A 57 6.00 -9.24 0.83
CA SER A 57 6.59 -10.46 0.25
C SER A 57 5.71 -11.69 0.45
N PHE A 58 5.10 -11.83 1.63
CA PHE A 58 4.19 -12.93 1.91
C PHE A 58 2.87 -12.81 1.12
N LEU A 59 2.21 -11.65 1.16
CA LEU A 59 0.94 -11.45 0.45
C LEU A 59 1.10 -11.57 -1.07
N ARG A 60 2.30 -11.29 -1.60
CA ARG A 60 2.61 -11.49 -3.02
C ARG A 60 2.47 -12.95 -3.44
N ILE A 61 2.86 -13.90 -2.60
CA ILE A 61 2.80 -15.35 -2.89
C ILE A 61 1.34 -15.80 -2.94
N ILE A 62 0.51 -15.34 -2.00
CA ILE A 62 -0.90 -15.75 -1.87
C ILE A 62 -1.88 -14.82 -2.58
N LYS A 63 -1.40 -14.00 -3.53
CA LYS A 63 -2.21 -12.99 -4.24
C LYS A 63 -3.51 -13.54 -4.87
N PRO A 64 -3.53 -14.73 -5.50
CA PRO A 64 -4.77 -15.30 -6.04
C PRO A 64 -5.82 -15.55 -4.95
N PHE A 65 -5.38 -16.08 -3.80
CA PHE A 65 -6.25 -16.36 -2.66
C PHE A 65 -6.79 -15.09 -2.02
N ILE A 66 -5.97 -14.04 -1.92
CA ILE A 66 -6.42 -12.73 -1.42
C ILE A 66 -7.54 -12.18 -2.29
N ARG A 67 -7.43 -12.31 -3.62
CA ARG A 67 -8.45 -11.79 -4.53
C ARG A 67 -9.81 -12.47 -4.35
N ILE A 68 -9.82 -13.74 -3.98
CA ILE A 68 -11.04 -14.52 -3.71
C ILE A 68 -11.55 -14.21 -2.29
N GLY A 69 -10.69 -14.34 -1.28
CA GLY A 69 -11.07 -14.23 0.13
C GLY A 69 -11.40 -12.81 0.60
N TYR A 70 -10.87 -11.77 -0.05
CA TYR A 70 -11.14 -10.37 0.29
C TYR A 70 -12.11 -9.68 -0.68
N LYS A 71 -12.74 -10.42 -1.61
CA LYS A 71 -13.66 -9.86 -2.63
C LYS A 71 -14.84 -9.12 -2.01
N GLU A 72 -15.37 -9.63 -0.90
CA GLU A 72 -16.54 -9.05 -0.21
C GLU A 72 -16.16 -7.97 0.81
N PHE A 73 -14.87 -7.87 1.15
CA PHE A 73 -14.34 -6.90 2.11
C PHE A 73 -13.82 -5.62 1.44
N THR A 74 -14.04 -5.48 0.12
CA THR A 74 -13.65 -4.30 -0.64
C THR A 74 -14.76 -3.24 -0.61
N GLY A 75 -14.78 -2.44 0.44
CA GLY A 75 -15.38 -1.10 0.35
C GLY A 75 -14.54 -0.21 -0.57
N GLU A 76 -14.09 0.94 -0.06
CA GLU A 76 -13.23 1.88 -0.83
C GLU A 76 -11.80 1.37 -1.12
N LYS A 77 -11.41 0.20 -0.61
CA LYS A 77 -10.04 -0.34 -0.68
C LYS A 77 -9.99 -1.59 -1.54
N SER A 78 -8.88 -1.75 -2.27
CA SER A 78 -8.62 -3.00 -2.98
C SER A 78 -8.49 -4.18 -2.01
N ALA A 79 -8.85 -5.38 -2.46
CA ALA A 79 -8.72 -6.63 -1.70
C ALA A 79 -7.31 -6.82 -1.11
N TYR A 80 -6.29 -6.43 -1.87
CA TYR A 80 -4.89 -6.49 -1.43
C TYR A 80 -4.58 -5.50 -0.31
N ASN A 81 -5.09 -4.27 -0.39
CA ASN A 81 -4.88 -3.26 0.65
C ASN A 81 -5.64 -3.61 1.93
N ALA A 82 -6.82 -4.23 1.82
CA ALA A 82 -7.56 -4.76 2.96
C ALA A 82 -6.76 -5.87 3.67
N ALA A 83 -6.23 -6.84 2.90
CA ALA A 83 -5.37 -7.90 3.45
C ALA A 83 -4.08 -7.36 4.08
N MET A 84 -3.45 -6.36 3.45
CA MET A 84 -2.25 -5.70 3.99
C MET A 84 -2.56 -5.01 5.32
N SER A 85 -3.66 -4.26 5.40
CA SER A 85 -4.07 -3.61 6.65
C SER A 85 -4.36 -4.64 7.75
N TYR A 86 -5.01 -5.75 7.42
CA TYR A 86 -5.29 -6.81 8.39
C TYR A 86 -3.99 -7.43 8.91
N MET A 87 -3.06 -7.76 8.00
CA MET A 87 -1.82 -8.42 8.37
C MET A 87 -0.91 -7.53 9.23
N LEU A 88 -0.77 -6.25 8.87
CA LEU A 88 0.00 -5.29 9.67
C LEU A 88 -0.61 -5.06 11.05
N LYS A 89 -1.95 -5.03 11.18
CA LYS A 89 -2.65 -4.77 12.45
C LYS A 89 -2.78 -6.00 13.36
N LYS A 90 -2.94 -7.20 12.81
CA LYS A 90 -3.30 -8.39 13.60
C LYS A 90 -2.18 -9.43 13.70
N VAL A 91 -1.28 -9.48 12.72
CA VAL A 91 -0.24 -10.52 12.65
C VAL A 91 1.13 -9.99 13.10
N ILE A 92 1.39 -8.69 12.95
CA ILE A 92 2.68 -8.08 13.30
C ILE A 92 2.70 -7.45 14.71
N LEU A 93 1.56 -7.46 15.43
CA LEU A 93 1.49 -7.03 16.83
C LEU A 93 1.78 -8.20 17.77
N ASN A 94 3.08 -8.40 18.04
CA ASN A 94 3.74 -9.14 19.14
C ASN A 94 4.85 -10.04 18.58
N LYS A 95 6.01 -10.19 19.17
CA LYS A 95 6.84 -9.46 20.14
C LYS A 95 8.25 -10.04 19.90
N GLY A 96 9.27 -9.58 20.61
CA GLY A 96 10.65 -10.03 20.41
C GLY A 96 10.84 -11.55 20.26
N LYS A 97 11.73 -11.91 19.33
CA LYS A 97 12.50 -13.16 19.22
C LYS A 97 11.99 -14.38 18.43
N GLU A 98 10.74 -14.52 18.01
CA GLU A 98 10.43 -15.57 17.01
C GLU A 98 9.43 -15.09 15.96
N LYS A 99 9.90 -15.02 14.71
CA LYS A 99 9.08 -14.69 13.54
C LYS A 99 8.42 -15.97 13.03
N MET A 100 7.50 -16.51 13.83
CA MET A 100 6.70 -17.64 13.39
C MET A 100 5.55 -17.11 12.52
N PHE A 101 5.59 -17.46 11.23
CA PHE A 101 4.47 -17.27 10.32
C PHE A 101 3.29 -18.07 10.86
N LEU A 102 2.30 -17.40 11.45
CA LEU A 102 1.02 -18.02 11.80
C LEU A 102 0.19 -18.19 10.53
N THR A 103 0.57 -19.17 9.72
CA THR A 103 -0.12 -19.59 8.48
C THR A 103 -1.59 -19.99 8.73
N GLY A 104 -1.97 -20.24 10.00
CA GLY A 104 -3.32 -20.64 10.38
C GLY A 104 -4.38 -19.53 10.52
N ARG A 105 -4.00 -18.24 10.68
CA ARG A 105 -4.99 -17.16 10.89
C ARG A 105 -5.46 -16.46 9.61
N ILE A 106 -4.74 -16.64 8.50
CA ILE A 106 -5.08 -16.00 7.22
C ILE A 106 -6.31 -16.64 6.58
N ILE A 107 -6.56 -17.92 6.85
CA ILE A 107 -7.75 -18.66 6.39
C ILE A 107 -8.97 -18.38 7.30
N ALA A 108 -8.75 -18.06 8.58
CA ALA A 108 -9.79 -17.80 9.56
C ALA A 108 -10.46 -16.40 9.45
N ALA A 109 -10.17 -15.63 8.39
CA ALA A 109 -10.84 -14.36 8.11
C ALA A 109 -12.36 -14.53 7.83
N ARG A 110 -12.84 -15.76 7.58
CA ARG A 110 -14.27 -16.07 7.45
C ARG A 110 -15.04 -16.08 8.79
N ALA A 111 -14.36 -16.18 9.94
CA ALA A 111 -15.02 -16.43 11.23
C ALA A 111 -14.99 -15.26 12.24
N MET A 112 -14.05 -14.31 12.14
CA MET A 112 -13.79 -13.37 13.26
C MET A 112 -14.17 -11.90 13.05
N GLN A 113 -14.81 -11.50 11.95
CA GLN A 113 -15.23 -10.10 11.74
C GLN A 113 -16.75 -9.89 11.67
N LYS A 114 -17.56 -10.94 11.84
CA LYS A 114 -19.01 -10.79 12.11
C LYS A 114 -19.31 -10.26 13.52
N THR A 115 -18.29 -10.07 14.36
CA THR A 115 -18.42 -9.75 15.78
C THR A 115 -18.11 -8.30 16.15
N GLN A 116 -17.92 -7.41 15.17
CA GLN A 116 -17.79 -5.97 15.42
C GLN A 116 -18.81 -5.22 14.58
N THR A 117 -20.09 -5.43 14.94
CA THR A 117 -21.16 -4.46 14.73
C THR A 117 -21.50 -3.90 16.10
#